data_AF-A0A6M3RY42-F1
#
_entry.id   AF-A0A6M3RY42-F1
#
_cell.length_a   1.000
_cell.length_b   1.000
_cell.length_c   1.000
_cell.angle_alpha   90.00
_cell.angle_beta   90.00
_cell.angle_gamma   90.00
#
_symmetry.space_group_name_H-M   'P 1'
#
loop_
_entity.id
_entity.type
_entity.pdbx_description
1 polymer ?
#
loop_
_entity_poly.entity_id
_entity_poly.type
_entity_poly.pdbx_seq_one_letter_code
_entity_poly.pdbx_strand_id
1 'polypeptide(L)'
;MKLNLYVLTPKRIIWDCEVKEIILSTNSGQIGVLPNHAPINTAVDMGPLRIRLLNDQWLTAVLWSGFARIVNNEIIILGNDAELGSDIDPEEAQKALEIAEANLSKAEGTKDLVEAKLALRRARIRIEAVNWIPPSN
;
A
#
# COMPACT_ATOMS: atom_id res chain seq x y z
N MET A 1 -23.63 0.62 5.29
CA MET A 1 -23.26 1.12 3.95
C MET A 1 -21.92 0.52 3.56
N LYS A 2 -21.64 0.35 2.26
CA LYS A 2 -20.48 -0.38 1.74
C LYS A 2 -19.84 0.35 0.56
N LEU A 3 -18.59 0.00 0.29
CA LEU A 3 -17.79 0.41 -0.87
C LEU A 3 -17.44 -0.86 -1.67
N ASN A 4 -17.39 -0.75 -3.00
CA ASN A 4 -16.86 -1.79 -3.86
C ASN A 4 -15.39 -1.46 -4.15
N LEU A 5 -14.47 -2.35 -3.79
CA LEU A 5 -13.04 -2.18 -3.97
C LEU A 5 -12.52 -3.10 -5.06
N TYR A 6 -11.92 -2.49 -6.08
CA TYR A 6 -11.20 -3.17 -7.16
C TYR A 6 -9.72 -2.78 -7.09
N VAL A 7 -8.83 -3.75 -6.89
CA VAL A 7 -7.38 -3.54 -6.97
C VAL A 7 -6.87 -4.33 -8.17
N LEU A 8 -6.41 -3.61 -9.19
CA LEU A 8 -6.06 -4.14 -10.49
C LEU A 8 -4.59 -3.90 -10.77
N THR A 9 -3.93 -4.92 -11.32
CA THR A 9 -2.59 -4.80 -11.92
C THR A 9 -2.66 -5.17 -13.39
N PRO A 10 -1.66 -4.80 -14.21
CA PRO A 10 -1.61 -5.23 -15.61
C PRO A 10 -1.68 -6.74 -15.81
N LYS A 11 -1.34 -7.54 -14.78
CA LYS A 11 -1.31 -9.01 -14.86
C LYS A 11 -2.61 -9.67 -14.41
N ARG A 12 -3.25 -9.14 -13.36
CA ARG A 12 -4.43 -9.75 -12.73
C ARG A 12 -5.21 -8.76 -11.86
N ILE A 13 -6.45 -9.14 -11.57
CA ILE A 13 -7.25 -8.58 -10.48
C ILE A 13 -6.72 -9.17 -9.17
N ILE A 14 -6.33 -8.33 -8.23
CA ILE A 14 -5.83 -8.74 -6.92
C ILE A 14 -6.97 -8.76 -5.90
N TRP A 15 -7.85 -7.74 -5.95
CA TRP A 15 -9.06 -7.70 -5.14
C TRP A 15 -10.27 -7.29 -5.96
N ASP A 16 -11.38 -7.93 -5.62
CA ASP A 16 -12.75 -7.59 -6.00
C ASP A 16 -13.62 -7.95 -4.79
N CYS A 17 -13.88 -6.98 -3.91
CA CYS A 17 -14.64 -7.21 -2.69
C CYS A 17 -15.39 -5.98 -2.17
N GLU A 18 -16.39 -6.24 -1.33
CA GLU A 18 -17.14 -5.21 -0.61
C GLU A 18 -16.45 -4.90 0.73
N VAL A 19 -16.27 -3.61 1.02
CA VAL A 19 -15.51 -3.13 2.18
C VAL A 19 -16.26 -2.01 2.90
N LYS A 20 -15.94 -1.79 4.17
CA LYS A 20 -16.49 -0.69 4.99
C LYS A 20 -15.72 0.61 4.76
N GLU A 21 -14.40 0.51 4.80
CA GLU A 21 -13.49 1.64 4.61
C GLU A 21 -12.15 1.14 4.08
N ILE A 22 -11.43 2.04 3.43
CA ILE A 22 -10.03 1.83 3.07
C ILE A 22 -9.20 3.01 3.52
N ILE A 23 -7.93 2.76 3.80
CA ILE A 23 -6.92 3.79 4.04
C ILE A 23 -5.81 3.55 3.03
N LEU A 24 -5.55 4.53 2.16
CA LEU A 24 -4.53 4.44 1.12
C LEU A 24 -3.51 5.59 1.24
N SER A 25 -2.28 5.29 0.81
CA SER A 25 -1.19 6.27 0.78
C SER A 25 -1.17 7.00 -0.56
N THR A 26 -1.26 8.33 -0.53
CA THR A 26 -1.15 9.21 -1.70
C THR A 26 0.13 10.02 -1.63
N ASN A 27 0.46 10.71 -2.72
CA ASN A 27 1.58 11.66 -2.76
C ASN A 27 1.48 12.82 -1.74
N SER A 28 0.27 13.07 -1.21
CA SER A 28 -0.03 14.17 -0.30
C SER A 28 -0.24 13.70 1.14
N GLY A 29 -0.03 12.41 1.43
CA GLY A 29 -0.27 11.78 2.73
C GLY A 29 -1.28 10.63 2.66
N GLN A 30 -1.79 10.21 3.82
CA GLN A 30 -2.78 9.14 3.90
C GLN A 30 -4.21 9.69 3.81
N ILE A 31 -5.06 8.99 3.06
CA ILE A 31 -6.50 9.30 2.98
C ILE A 31 -7.31 8.08 3.39
N GLY A 32 -8.34 8.32 4.20
CA GLY A 32 -9.37 7.34 4.54
C GLY A 32 -10.61 7.56 3.67
N VAL A 33 -11.14 6.49 3.08
CA VAL A 33 -12.32 6.54 2.21
C VAL A 33 -13.45 5.77 2.87
N LEU A 34 -14.54 6.48 3.13
CA LEU A 34 -15.77 5.98 3.72
C LEU A 34 -16.90 5.96 2.67
N PRO A 35 -18.02 5.26 2.95
CA PRO A 35 -19.19 5.30 2.07
C PRO A 35 -19.69 6.74 1.86
N ASN A 36 -20.07 7.05 0.63
CA ASN A 36 -20.49 8.35 0.11
C ASN A 36 -19.40 9.43 0.10
N HIS A 37 -18.14 9.02 0.02
CA HIS A 37 -17.04 9.94 -0.23
C HIS A 37 -17.22 10.70 -1.56
N ALA A 38 -16.83 11.97 -1.58
CA ALA A 38 -16.88 12.78 -2.79
C ALA A 38 -16.00 12.18 -3.91
N PRO A 39 -16.40 12.29 -5.19
CA PRO A 39 -15.59 11.75 -6.28
C PRO A 39 -14.18 12.35 -6.31
N ILE A 40 -13.16 11.50 -6.40
CA ILE A 40 -11.76 11.92 -6.46
C ILE A 40 -10.94 10.98 -7.34
N ASN A 41 -10.03 11.57 -8.12
CA ASN A 41 -8.96 10.85 -8.80
C ASN A 41 -7.63 11.28 -8.17
N THR A 42 -6.83 10.33 -7.70
CA THR A 42 -5.56 10.62 -7.04
C THR A 42 -4.46 9.66 -7.46
N ALA A 43 -3.22 10.15 -7.43
CA ALA A 43 -2.05 9.29 -7.51
C ALA A 43 -1.89 8.52 -6.18
N VAL A 44 -1.55 7.23 -6.29
CA VAL A 44 -1.23 6.35 -5.18
C VAL A 44 0.28 6.25 -5.08
N ASP A 45 0.82 6.60 -3.93
CA ASP A 45 2.25 6.49 -3.65
C ASP A 45 2.56 5.07 -3.12
N MET A 46 3.84 4.71 -3.11
CA MET A 46 4.27 3.47 -2.47
C MET A 46 3.96 3.51 -0.98
N GLY A 47 3.20 2.52 -0.51
CA GLY A 47 2.78 2.48 0.89
C GLY A 47 1.76 1.39 1.19
N PRO A 48 1.37 1.27 2.47
CA PRO A 48 0.34 0.34 2.88
C PRO A 48 -1.05 0.81 2.40
N LEU A 49 -1.83 -0.14 1.93
CA LEU A 49 -3.28 -0.10 1.76
C LEU A 49 -3.91 -0.91 2.89
N ARG A 50 -4.70 -0.25 3.73
CA ARG A 50 -5.44 -0.92 4.81
C ARG A 50 -6.91 -1.00 4.41
N ILE A 51 -7.49 -2.18 4.57
CA ILE A 51 -8.84 -2.49 4.10
C ILE A 51 -9.62 -3.02 5.30
N ARG A 52 -10.73 -2.35 5.66
CA ARG A 52 -11.66 -2.88 6.65
C ARG A 52 -12.79 -3.60 5.95
N LEU A 53 -12.86 -4.91 6.18
CA LEU A 53 -13.91 -5.76 5.64
C LEU A 53 -15.25 -5.52 6.34
N LEU A 54 -16.33 -6.05 5.75
CA LEU A 54 -17.69 -5.94 6.30
C LEU A 54 -17.83 -6.57 7.70
N ASN A 55 -17.02 -7.59 8.01
CA ASN A 55 -16.97 -8.29 9.30
C ASN A 55 -16.05 -7.60 10.33
N ASP A 56 -15.63 -6.35 10.08
CA ASP A 56 -14.72 -5.57 10.94
C ASP A 56 -13.29 -6.10 11.06
N GLN A 57 -12.93 -7.13 10.28
CA GLN A 57 -11.54 -7.55 10.15
C GLN A 57 -10.76 -6.56 9.27
N TRP A 58 -9.52 -6.30 9.66
CA TRP A 58 -8.60 -5.49 8.88
C TRP A 58 -7.65 -6.38 8.08
N LEU A 59 -7.49 -6.03 6.81
CA LEU A 59 -6.46 -6.57 5.93
C LEU A 59 -5.46 -5.46 5.58
N THR A 60 -4.20 -5.85 5.43
CA THR A 60 -3.14 -4.96 4.98
C THR A 60 -2.54 -5.49 3.69
N ALA A 61 -2.31 -4.60 2.73
CA ALA A 61 -1.58 -4.85 1.50
C ALA A 61 -0.55 -3.73 1.29
N VAL A 62 0.47 -3.99 0.49
CA VAL A 62 1.44 -2.99 0.03
C VAL A 62 1.15 -2.69 -1.43
N LEU A 63 0.98 -1.40 -1.74
CA LEU A 63 0.90 -0.90 -3.12
C LEU A 63 2.22 -0.24 -3.48
N TRP A 64 2.78 -0.56 -4.64
CA TRP A 64 4.09 -0.03 -5.05
C TRP A 64 4.04 1.29 -5.81
N SER A 65 2.94 1.57 -6.51
CA SER A 65 2.63 2.84 -7.19
C SER A 65 1.36 2.62 -8.00
N GLY A 66 0.55 3.67 -8.19
CA GLY A 66 -0.64 3.56 -9.01
C GLY A 66 -1.50 4.82 -9.07
N PHE A 67 -2.75 4.62 -9.46
CA PHE A 67 -3.82 5.61 -9.45
C PHE A 67 -5.06 5.04 -8.78
N ALA A 68 -5.76 5.86 -8.01
CA ALA A 68 -7.04 5.52 -7.42
C ALA A 68 -8.12 6.44 -7.98
N ARG A 69 -9.24 5.84 -8.37
CA ARG A 69 -10.48 6.53 -8.73
C ARG A 69 -11.55 6.12 -7.74
N ILE A 70 -12.18 7.11 -7.12
CA ILE A 70 -13.26 6.93 -6.16
C ILE A 70 -14.47 7.67 -6.72
N VAL A 71 -15.57 6.98 -6.97
CA VAL A 71 -16.82 7.56 -7.48
C VAL A 71 -18.00 6.65 -7.16
N ASN A 72 -19.14 7.20 -6.73
CA ASN A 72 -20.37 6.43 -6.51
C ASN A 72 -20.21 5.15 -5.66
N ASN A 73 -19.43 5.22 -4.56
CA ASN A 73 -19.08 4.09 -3.70
C ASN A 73 -18.26 2.97 -4.35
N GLU A 74 -17.71 3.24 -5.53
CA GLU A 74 -16.77 2.37 -6.22
C GLU A 74 -15.36 2.95 -6.13
N ILE A 75 -14.41 2.09 -5.77
CA ILE A 75 -13.00 2.42 -5.66
C ILE A 75 -12.23 1.50 -6.60
N ILE A 76 -11.60 2.10 -7.60
CA ILE A 76 -10.73 1.40 -8.54
C ILE A 76 -9.31 1.87 -8.30
N ILE A 77 -8.45 0.94 -7.88
CA ILE A 77 -7.01 1.16 -7.72
C ILE A 77 -6.29 0.42 -8.84
N LEU A 78 -5.62 1.19 -9.70
CA LEU A 78 -4.75 0.70 -10.77
C LEU A 78 -3.31 0.78 -10.27
N GLY A 79 -2.71 -0.35 -9.90
CA GLY A 79 -1.34 -0.43 -9.40
C GLY A 79 -0.41 -1.18 -10.35
N ASN A 80 0.89 -0.91 -10.28
CA ASN A 80 1.89 -1.70 -11.01
C ASN A 80 1.99 -3.12 -10.44
N ASP A 81 2.05 -3.24 -9.12
CA ASP A 81 2.12 -4.49 -8.39
C ASP A 81 1.62 -4.28 -6.95
N ALA A 82 1.16 -5.35 -6.30
CA ALA A 82 0.75 -5.32 -4.90
C ALA A 82 1.08 -6.63 -4.18
N GLU A 83 1.46 -6.51 -2.91
CA GLU A 83 1.82 -7.63 -2.03
C GLU A 83 0.85 -7.66 -0.85
N LEU A 84 0.41 -8.86 -0.46
CA LEU A 84 -0.43 -9.03 0.73
C LEU A 84 0.43 -8.96 1.98
N GLY A 85 0.00 -8.25 3.01
CA GLY A 85 0.77 -8.14 4.26
C GLY A 85 1.05 -9.48 4.93
N SER A 86 0.16 -10.47 4.76
CA SER A 86 0.33 -11.82 5.27
C SER A 86 1.33 -12.67 4.49
N ASP A 87 1.64 -12.29 3.24
CA ASP A 87 2.58 -13.02 2.39
C ASP A 87 4.02 -12.51 2.58
N ILE A 88 4.20 -11.42 3.34
CA ILE A 88 5.50 -10.82 3.65
C ILE A 88 6.08 -11.52 4.87
N ASP A 89 7.19 -12.24 4.70
CA ASP A 89 7.95 -12.79 5.81
C ASP A 89 8.61 -11.66 6.63
N PRO A 90 8.32 -11.54 7.94
CA PRO A 90 8.87 -10.49 8.80
C PRO A 90 10.41 -10.51 8.88
N GLU A 91 11.02 -11.69 8.93
CA GLU A 91 12.48 -11.83 9.02
C GLU A 91 13.15 -11.47 7.71
N GLU A 92 12.57 -11.88 6.58
CA GLU A 92 13.09 -11.49 5.26
C GLU A 92 12.95 -9.99 5.03
N ALA A 93 11.83 -9.39 5.42
CA ALA A 93 11.63 -7.95 5.34
C ALA A 93 12.66 -7.19 6.20
N GLN A 94 13.00 -7.73 7.38
CA GLN A 94 13.96 -7.09 8.28
C GLN A 94 15.39 -7.17 7.74
N LYS A 95 15.79 -8.35 7.23
CA LYS A 95 17.08 -8.53 6.55
C LYS A 95 17.18 -7.61 5.32
N ALA A 96 16.11 -7.49 4.54
CA ALA A 96 16.07 -6.60 3.38
C ALA A 96 16.23 -5.12 3.78
N LEU A 97 15.67 -4.70 4.93
CA LEU A 97 15.86 -3.36 5.46
C LEU A 97 17.32 -3.09 5.83
N GLU A 98 17.97 -4.00 6.57
CA GLU A 98 19.37 -3.88 6.97
C GLU A 98 20.31 -3.81 5.77
N ILE A 99 20.08 -4.66 4.76
CA ILE A 99 20.85 -4.65 3.50
C ILE A 99 20.64 -3.31 2.77
N ALA A 100 19.41 -2.81 2.69
CA ALA A 100 19.12 -1.55 2.01
C ALA A 100 19.76 -0.34 2.72
N GLU A 101 19.80 -0.34 4.05
CA GLU A 101 20.49 0.70 4.85
C GLU A 101 22.01 0.64 4.65
N ALA A 102 22.59 -0.56 4.69
CA ALA A 102 24.01 -0.75 4.39
C ALA A 102 24.36 -0.28 2.97
N ASN A 103 23.53 -0.59 1.98
CA ASN A 103 23.74 -0.15 0.59
C ASN A 103 23.64 1.37 0.44
N LEU A 104 22.68 2.01 1.13
CA LEU A 104 22.56 3.47 1.10
C LEU A 104 23.81 4.16 1.66
N SER A 105 24.41 3.63 2.73
CA SER A 105 25.64 4.18 3.30
C SER A 105 26.88 4.05 2.39
N LYS A 106 26.87 3.07 1.48
CA LYS A 106 27.97 2.80 0.54
C LYS A 106 27.73 3.40 -0.85
N ALA A 107 26.54 3.93 -1.11
CA ALA A 107 26.17 4.42 -2.42
C ALA A 107 26.93 5.72 -2.75
N GLU A 108 27.67 5.71 -3.86
CA GLU A 108 28.43 6.85 -4.34
C GLU A 108 27.88 7.31 -5.70
N GLY A 109 27.73 8.62 -5.88
CA GLY A 109 27.19 9.20 -7.10
C GLY A 109 25.65 9.23 -7.17
N THR A 110 25.14 10.03 -8.10
CA THR A 110 23.71 10.40 -8.13
C THR A 110 22.77 9.23 -8.42
N LYS A 111 23.17 8.32 -9.32
CA LYS A 111 22.34 7.18 -9.73
C LYS A 111 22.20 6.16 -8.58
N ASP A 112 23.31 5.74 -8.02
CA ASP A 112 23.36 4.72 -6.97
C ASP A 112 22.63 5.21 -5.70
N LEU A 113 22.73 6.51 -5.39
CA LEU A 113 21.96 7.13 -4.30
C LEU A 113 20.44 7.07 -4.54
N VAL A 114 19.97 7.29 -5.77
CA VAL A 114 18.53 7.21 -6.09
C VAL A 114 18.03 5.78 -5.97
N GLU A 115 18.77 4.81 -6.51
CA GLU A 115 18.41 3.39 -6.43
C GLU A 115 18.41 2.88 -4.99
N ALA A 116 19.43 3.23 -4.20
CA ALA A 116 19.52 2.85 -2.80
C ALA A 116 18.41 3.48 -1.95
N LYS A 117 18.05 4.75 -2.18
CA LYS A 117 16.91 5.40 -1.50
C LYS A 117 15.59 4.72 -1.84
N LEU A 118 15.39 4.35 -3.11
CA LEU A 118 14.19 3.63 -3.54
C LEU A 118 14.11 2.26 -2.86
N ALA A 119 15.21 1.50 -2.85
CA ALA A 119 15.28 0.19 -2.19
C ALA A 119 14.99 0.30 -0.69
N LEU A 120 15.59 1.28 -0.01
CA LEU A 120 15.33 1.54 1.40
C LEU A 120 13.86 1.86 1.67
N ARG A 121 13.27 2.73 0.84
CA ARG A 121 11.85 3.09 0.95
C ARG A 121 10.96 1.86 0.80
N ARG A 122 11.27 0.96 -0.14
CA ARG A 122 10.52 -0.29 -0.32
C ARG A 122 10.60 -1.21 0.89
N ALA A 123 11.80 -1.41 1.44
CA ALA A 123 12.00 -2.26 2.61
C ALA A 123 11.25 -1.71 3.84
N ARG A 124 11.28 -0.39 4.05
CA ARG A 124 10.54 0.27 5.15
C ARG A 124 9.04 0.04 5.06
N ILE A 125 8.46 0.12 3.86
CA ILE A 125 7.02 -0.08 3.66
C ILE A 125 6.61 -1.52 3.96
N ARG A 126 7.42 -2.51 3.56
CA ARG A 126 7.15 -3.92 3.89
C ARG A 126 7.14 -4.13 5.41
N ILE A 127 8.11 -3.57 6.13
CA ILE A 127 8.17 -3.64 7.59
C ILE A 127 6.97 -2.93 8.23
N GLU A 128 6.59 -1.75 7.74
CA GLU A 128 5.41 -1.03 8.22
C GLU A 128 4.13 -1.85 8.05
N ALA A 129 3.99 -2.54 6.91
CA ALA A 129 2.83 -3.38 6.63
C ALA A 129 2.74 -4.59 7.57
N VAL A 130 3.86 -5.24 7.87
CA VAL A 130 3.94 -6.40 8.78
C VAL A 130 3.68 -6.00 10.24
N ASN A 131 4.28 -4.88 10.68
CA ASN A 131 4.16 -4.42 12.07
C ASN A 131 2.87 -3.68 12.38
N TRP A 132 1.98 -3.51 11.39
CA TRP A 132 0.76 -2.76 11.60
C TRP A 132 -0.23 -3.54 12.48
N ILE A 133 -0.60 -2.92 13.60
CA ILE A 133 -1.58 -3.47 14.55
C ILE A 133 -2.93 -2.78 14.28
N PRO A 134 -4.00 -3.54 14.02
CA PRO A 134 -5.33 -2.98 13.86
C PRO A 134 -5.76 -2.21 15.12
N PRO A 135 -6.46 -1.06 14.97
CA PRO A 135 -7.04 -0.38 16.12
C PRO A 135 -8.01 -1.31 16.87
N SER A 136 -7.85 -1.40 18.18
CA SER A 136 -8.79 -2.13 19.05
C SER A 136 -10.12 -1.37 19.08
N ASN A 137 -11.20 -2.04 18.64
CA ASN A 137 -12.57 -1.53 18.68
C ASN A 137 -13.02 -1.20 20.10
#